data_AF-A0A4R7D6N8-F1
#
_entry.id   AF-A0A4R7D6N8-F1
#
_cell.length_a   1.000
_cell.length_b   1.000
_cell.length_c   1.000
_cell.angle_alpha   90.00
_cell.angle_beta   90.00
_cell.angle_gamma   90.00
#
_symmetry.space_group_name_H-M   'P 1'
#
loop_
_entity.id
_entity.type
_entity.pdbx_description
1 polymer ?
#
loop_
_entity_poly.entity_id
_entity_poly.type
_entity_poly.pdbx_seq_one_letter_code
_entity_poly.pdbx_strand_id
1 'polypeptide(L)'
;MRTKITMLLLGFLLLNCKDQTPAIKQIGNTGVTQEKSITPVPSVINDFGEFIGIVFSDSLTVDDVFNFKKIDVSNVITSIDMSQSVVLYNKMTKREKATSFPIFEVKNTNNVILPVQGLGFGGPIWAIVLLDTNTLEIKNIAFDHFAESDGYGSAMTQPSFENEFIGSITNLDDDTFVMQKNLDRRIDDGVIIDGISGATMTSAGAMQMVNQGLKQYKEYLRP
;
A
#
# COMPACT_ATOMS: atom_id res chain seq x y z
N MET A 1 38.09 16.57 -66.04
CA MET A 1 36.82 16.63 -66.80
C MET A 1 35.80 17.41 -65.97
N ARG A 2 35.28 18.53 -66.52
CA ARG A 2 34.10 19.33 -66.13
C ARG A 2 34.12 19.95 -64.71
N THR A 3 34.57 21.19 -64.47
CA THR A 3 34.19 22.55 -64.98
C THR A 3 32.91 23.14 -64.37
N LYS A 4 33.14 24.02 -63.38
CA LYS A 4 32.53 25.32 -63.03
C LYS A 4 31.11 25.70 -63.50
N ILE A 5 30.32 26.14 -62.51
CA ILE A 5 29.62 27.45 -62.37
C ILE A 5 28.89 27.97 -63.61
N THR A 6 27.56 28.11 -63.48
CA THR A 6 26.76 29.09 -64.23
C THR A 6 25.82 29.84 -63.30
N MET A 7 25.78 31.15 -63.53
CA MET A 7 25.17 32.25 -62.80
C MET A 7 23.92 32.73 -63.55
N LEU A 8 23.16 33.64 -62.90
CA LEU A 8 22.23 34.66 -63.46
C LEU A 8 20.72 34.26 -63.48
N LEU A 9 19.81 34.79 -62.64
CA LEU A 9 19.26 36.15 -62.35
C LEU A 9 18.02 36.50 -63.19
N LEU A 10 16.87 36.73 -62.52
CA LEU A 10 15.75 37.67 -62.77
C LEU A 10 14.58 37.21 -61.84
N GLY A 11 14.02 37.92 -60.88
CA GLY A 11 13.90 39.35 -60.63
C GLY A 11 12.55 39.86 -61.12
N PHE A 12 11.56 40.07 -60.23
CA PHE A 12 10.68 41.26 -60.26
C PHE A 12 9.90 41.44 -58.93
N LEU A 13 10.06 42.63 -58.37
CA LEU A 13 9.43 43.20 -57.18
C LEU A 13 7.97 43.62 -57.42
N LEU A 14 7.17 43.63 -56.35
CA LEU A 14 6.29 44.74 -55.93
C LEU A 14 6.27 44.72 -54.37
N LEU A 15 6.89 45.66 -53.63
CA LEU A 15 6.35 46.97 -53.16
C LEU A 15 4.90 46.86 -52.63
N ASN A 16 4.46 47.43 -51.51
CA ASN A 16 4.99 48.20 -50.40
C ASN A 16 3.77 48.46 -49.50
N CYS A 17 3.89 48.53 -48.17
CA CYS A 17 3.29 49.60 -47.36
C CYS A 17 3.59 49.38 -45.88
N LYS A 18 4.07 50.45 -45.27
CA LYS A 18 4.50 50.63 -43.90
C LYS A 18 3.68 51.79 -43.38
N ASP A 19 3.02 51.66 -42.23
CA ASP A 19 2.56 52.79 -41.41
C ASP A 19 2.40 52.34 -39.94
N GLN A 20 2.51 53.31 -39.04
CA GLN A 20 3.08 53.26 -37.69
C GLN A 20 2.05 53.15 -36.53
N THR A 21 2.39 52.39 -35.47
CA THR A 21 2.27 52.62 -33.98
C THR A 21 0.86 52.91 -33.37
N PRO A 22 0.45 52.49 -32.12
CA PRO A 22 1.26 52.25 -30.92
C PRO A 22 0.95 50.99 -30.06
N ALA A 23 1.88 50.73 -29.13
CA ALA A 23 1.82 49.71 -28.10
C ALA A 23 0.64 49.89 -27.11
N ILE A 24 -0.07 48.80 -26.82
CA ILE A 24 -0.90 48.64 -25.62
C ILE A 24 -0.26 47.52 -24.78
N LYS A 25 0.19 47.90 -23.57
CA LYS A 25 0.61 47.01 -22.50
C LYS A 25 -0.55 46.05 -22.17
N GLN A 26 -0.36 44.75 -22.41
CA GLN A 26 -1.12 43.72 -21.71
C GLN A 26 -0.17 43.05 -20.72
N ILE A 27 -0.34 43.41 -19.45
CA ILE A 27 0.20 42.67 -18.32
C ILE A 27 -0.72 41.45 -18.18
N GLY A 28 -0.42 40.40 -18.94
CA GLY A 28 -1.02 39.09 -18.75
C GLY A 28 -0.11 38.31 -17.81
N ASN A 29 -0.55 38.14 -16.57
CA ASN A 29 0.10 37.28 -15.58
C ASN A 29 0.42 35.92 -16.21
N THR A 30 1.71 35.60 -16.27
CA THR A 30 2.23 34.25 -16.47
C THR A 30 1.82 33.41 -15.26
N GLY A 31 0.58 32.93 -15.26
CA GLY A 31 0.22 31.74 -14.51
C GLY A 31 0.81 30.57 -15.29
N VAL A 32 2.05 30.20 -15.00
CA VAL A 32 2.51 28.84 -15.29
C VAL A 32 1.64 27.96 -14.39
N THR A 33 0.51 27.49 -14.93
CA THR A 33 -0.19 26.36 -14.36
C THR A 33 0.78 25.21 -14.46
N GLN A 34 1.48 24.91 -13.37
CA GLN A 34 2.18 23.65 -13.24
C GLN A 34 1.09 22.59 -13.32
N GLU A 35 0.97 21.98 -14.49
CA GLU A 35 0.20 20.77 -14.70
C GLU A 35 0.82 19.73 -13.76
N LYS A 36 0.19 19.53 -12.60
CA LYS A 36 0.60 18.55 -11.60
C LYS A 36 0.54 17.21 -12.32
N SER A 37 1.71 16.66 -12.65
CA SER A 37 1.83 15.36 -13.30
C SER A 37 1.04 14.33 -12.47
N ILE A 38 -0.07 13.85 -13.01
CA ILE A 38 -0.92 12.87 -12.35
C ILE A 38 -0.21 11.53 -12.48
N THR A 39 0.67 11.22 -11.53
CA THR A 39 1.21 9.86 -11.44
C THR A 39 0.03 8.94 -11.14
N PRO A 40 -0.30 7.96 -12.00
CA PRO A 40 -1.43 7.09 -11.74
C PRO A 40 -1.23 6.34 -10.43
N VAL A 41 -2.26 6.34 -9.58
CA VAL A 41 -2.24 5.66 -8.29
C VAL A 41 -2.13 4.15 -8.54
N PRO A 42 -1.10 3.46 -8.00
CA PRO A 42 -0.98 2.01 -8.12
C PRO A 42 -2.23 1.31 -7.55
N SER A 43 -2.67 0.20 -8.18
CA SER A 43 -3.87 -0.55 -7.72
C SER A 43 -3.84 -0.87 -6.23
N VAL A 44 -2.71 -1.39 -5.73
CA VAL A 44 -2.51 -1.69 -4.30
C VAL A 44 -2.82 -0.49 -3.39
N ILE A 45 -2.46 0.72 -3.83
CA ILE A 45 -2.70 1.94 -3.06
C ILE A 45 -4.19 2.32 -3.12
N ASN A 46 -4.85 2.18 -4.26
CA ASN A 46 -6.30 2.35 -4.34
C ASN A 46 -7.02 1.35 -3.43
N ASP A 47 -6.63 0.07 -3.45
CA ASP A 47 -7.19 -0.98 -2.61
C ASP A 47 -7.02 -0.63 -1.12
N PHE A 48 -5.86 -0.06 -0.73
CA PHE A 48 -5.63 0.41 0.63
C PHE A 48 -6.46 1.64 1.00
N GLY A 49 -6.71 2.53 0.04
CA GLY A 49 -7.68 3.62 0.20
C GLY A 49 -9.06 3.07 0.49
N GLU A 50 -9.57 2.17 -0.35
CA GLU A 50 -10.88 1.54 -0.18
C GLU A 50 -10.99 0.78 1.14
N PHE A 51 -9.94 0.05 1.53
CA PHE A 51 -9.84 -0.68 2.80
C PHE A 51 -10.01 0.23 4.04
N ILE A 52 -9.66 1.51 3.93
CA ILE A 52 -9.87 2.52 5.00
C ILE A 52 -11.02 3.50 4.69
N GLY A 53 -11.85 3.20 3.69
CA GLY A 53 -13.01 4.01 3.31
C GLY A 53 -12.69 5.31 2.56
N ILE A 54 -11.55 5.37 1.88
CA ILE A 54 -11.07 6.54 1.12
C ILE A 54 -11.04 6.21 -0.37
N VAL A 55 -11.56 7.13 -1.19
CA VAL A 55 -11.44 7.09 -2.65
C VAL A 55 -10.60 8.28 -3.10
N PHE A 56 -9.49 8.02 -3.79
CA PHE A 56 -8.60 9.06 -4.28
C PHE A 56 -9.21 9.84 -5.44
N SER A 57 -8.88 11.13 -5.53
CA SER A 57 -9.35 12.05 -6.57
C SER A 57 -8.35 13.17 -6.81
N ASP A 58 -8.63 14.05 -7.77
CA ASP A 58 -7.80 15.25 -8.02
C ASP A 58 -7.69 16.16 -6.78
N SER A 59 -8.67 16.11 -5.89
CA SER A 59 -8.75 16.93 -4.67
C SER A 59 -8.22 16.23 -3.41
N LEU A 60 -8.02 14.92 -3.46
CA LEU A 60 -7.54 14.10 -2.36
C LEU A 60 -6.55 13.08 -2.91
N THR A 61 -5.28 13.41 -2.80
CA THR A 61 -4.20 12.60 -3.35
C THR A 61 -3.63 11.63 -2.34
N VAL A 62 -2.84 10.65 -2.80
CA VAL A 62 -2.17 9.68 -1.93
C VAL A 62 -1.31 10.37 -0.87
N ASP A 63 -0.57 11.41 -1.26
CA ASP A 63 0.29 12.17 -0.35
C ASP A 63 -0.51 12.96 0.69
N ASP A 64 -1.80 13.21 0.48
CA ASP A 64 -2.65 13.84 1.50
C ASP A 64 -3.10 12.83 2.58
N VAL A 65 -3.08 11.53 2.26
CA VAL A 65 -3.63 10.47 3.09
C VAL A 65 -2.56 9.62 3.77
N PHE A 66 -1.47 9.31 3.09
CA PHE A 66 -0.46 8.37 3.59
C PHE A 66 0.90 9.02 3.86
N ASN A 67 1.58 8.56 4.92
CA ASN A 67 3.04 8.54 4.95
C ASN A 67 3.51 7.09 4.79
N PHE A 68 4.62 6.91 4.08
CA PHE A 68 5.21 5.60 3.85
C PHE A 68 6.50 5.43 4.64
N LYS A 69 6.58 4.33 5.38
CA LYS A 69 7.78 3.92 6.10
C LYS A 69 8.07 2.45 5.83
N LYS A 70 9.24 2.01 6.27
CA LYS A 70 9.56 0.59 6.43
C LYS A 70 10.23 0.36 7.77
N ILE A 71 10.09 -0.85 8.28
CA ILE A 71 10.94 -1.43 9.32
C ILE A 71 11.71 -2.60 8.68
N ASP A 72 12.99 -2.77 9.02
CA ASP A 72 13.74 -3.95 8.62
C ASP A 72 14.00 -4.88 9.81
N VAL A 73 14.58 -6.05 9.54
CA VAL A 73 14.90 -7.06 10.57
C VAL A 73 15.92 -6.58 11.62
N SER A 74 16.58 -5.45 11.41
CA SER A 74 17.42 -4.79 12.43
C SER A 74 16.63 -3.74 13.22
N ASN A 75 15.31 -3.71 13.07
CA ASN A 75 14.38 -2.75 13.67
C ASN A 75 14.62 -1.29 13.27
N VAL A 76 15.28 -1.05 12.14
CA VAL A 76 15.52 0.32 11.67
C VAL A 76 14.30 0.83 10.91
N ILE A 77 13.68 1.89 11.43
CA ILE A 77 12.53 2.55 10.83
C ILE A 77 13.00 3.69 9.94
N THR A 78 12.57 3.69 8.68
CA THR A 78 12.96 4.72 7.69
C THR A 78 11.76 5.14 6.85
N SER A 79 11.66 6.43 6.53
CA SER A 79 10.72 6.93 5.54
C SER A 79 11.14 6.48 4.14
N ILE A 80 10.15 6.13 3.32
CA ILE A 80 10.32 5.69 1.94
C ILE A 80 9.29 6.38 1.04
N ASP A 81 9.41 6.21 -0.27
CA ASP A 81 8.38 6.65 -1.21
C ASP A 81 7.30 5.58 -1.47
N MET A 82 6.20 6.00 -2.10
CA MET A 82 5.08 5.12 -2.47
C MET A 82 5.54 3.93 -3.33
N SER A 83 6.41 4.16 -4.32
CA SER A 83 6.87 3.12 -5.24
C SER A 83 7.65 2.02 -4.49
N GLN A 84 8.55 2.43 -3.59
CA GLN A 84 9.28 1.51 -2.72
C GLN A 84 8.34 0.72 -1.82
N SER A 85 7.31 1.36 -1.26
CA SER A 85 6.34 0.67 -0.39
C SER A 85 5.56 -0.42 -1.14
N VAL A 86 5.15 -0.15 -2.39
CA VAL A 86 4.45 -1.12 -3.26
C VAL A 86 5.37 -2.28 -3.63
N VAL A 87 6.64 -2.01 -3.93
CA VAL A 87 7.63 -3.07 -4.19
C VAL A 87 7.81 -3.98 -2.97
N LEU A 88 7.88 -3.41 -1.77
CA LEU A 88 8.01 -4.20 -0.53
C LEU A 88 6.75 -5.04 -0.27
N TYR A 89 5.56 -4.46 -0.40
CA TYR A 89 4.29 -5.18 -0.26
C TYR A 89 4.19 -6.37 -1.23
N ASN A 90 4.49 -6.15 -2.51
CA ASN A 90 4.44 -7.21 -3.53
C ASN A 90 5.44 -8.35 -3.29
N LYS A 91 6.55 -8.10 -2.57
CA LYS A 91 7.46 -9.18 -2.15
C LYS A 91 6.85 -10.04 -1.05
N MET A 92 6.06 -9.45 -0.16
CA MET A 92 5.37 -10.18 0.92
C MET A 92 4.28 -11.13 0.41
N THR A 93 3.75 -10.92 -0.81
CA THR A 93 2.77 -11.83 -1.42
C THR A 93 3.40 -13.04 -2.12
N LYS A 94 4.73 -13.20 -1.99
CA LYS A 94 5.50 -14.33 -2.54
C LYS A 94 5.85 -15.32 -1.43
N ARG A 95 6.55 -16.41 -1.79
CA ARG A 95 6.97 -17.45 -0.85
C ARG A 95 8.19 -17.07 -0.03
N GLU A 96 8.97 -16.11 -0.51
CA GLU A 96 10.20 -15.65 0.14
C GLU A 96 9.84 -14.85 1.39
N LYS A 97 10.52 -15.14 2.50
CA LYS A 97 10.33 -14.40 3.75
C LYS A 97 10.85 -12.97 3.55
N ALA A 98 9.97 -11.99 3.73
CA ALA A 98 10.37 -10.59 3.69
C ALA A 98 11.35 -10.26 4.84
N THR A 99 12.33 -9.42 4.53
CA THR A 99 13.33 -8.89 5.48
C THR A 99 13.18 -7.39 5.73
N SER A 100 12.21 -6.77 5.05
CA SER A 100 11.79 -5.40 5.31
C SER A 100 10.30 -5.29 5.01
N PHE A 101 9.60 -4.63 5.93
CA PHE A 101 8.16 -4.61 5.99
C PHE A 101 7.70 -3.16 5.82
N PRO A 102 6.82 -2.87 4.85
CA PRO A 102 6.29 -1.53 4.67
C PRO A 102 5.28 -1.21 5.77
N ILE A 103 5.14 0.08 6.06
CA ILE A 103 4.24 0.68 7.04
C ILE A 103 3.54 1.83 6.33
N PHE A 104 2.21 1.84 6.37
CA PHE A 104 1.38 2.86 5.72
C PHE A 104 0.62 3.63 6.80
N GLU A 105 1.19 4.74 7.25
CA GLU A 105 0.57 5.60 8.27
C GLU A 105 -0.57 6.40 7.65
N VAL A 106 -1.77 6.35 8.24
CA VAL A 106 -2.91 7.16 7.81
C VAL A 106 -2.84 8.52 8.50
N LYS A 107 -2.58 9.57 7.73
CA LYS A 107 -2.43 10.95 8.21
C LYS A 107 -3.67 11.41 8.98
N ASN A 108 -3.44 12.24 9.99
CA ASN A 108 -4.49 12.82 10.85
C ASN A 108 -5.31 11.79 11.64
N THR A 109 -4.81 10.56 11.78
CA THR A 109 -5.41 9.50 12.60
C THR A 109 -4.31 8.77 13.38
N ASN A 110 -4.70 7.85 14.27
CA ASN A 110 -3.76 6.89 14.88
C ASN A 110 -3.76 5.55 14.11
N ASN A 111 -4.33 5.50 12.91
CA ASN A 111 -4.45 4.26 12.16
C ASN A 111 -3.22 4.01 11.29
N VAL A 112 -2.84 2.75 11.18
CA VAL A 112 -1.76 2.29 10.29
C VAL A 112 -2.19 1.01 9.60
N ILE A 113 -1.85 0.87 8.31
CA ILE A 113 -1.97 -0.42 7.62
C ILE A 113 -0.63 -1.14 7.72
N LEU A 114 -0.66 -2.36 8.25
CA LEU A 114 0.49 -3.24 8.44
C LEU A 114 0.28 -4.54 7.69
N PRO A 115 1.00 -4.78 6.57
CA PRO A 115 0.99 -6.07 5.92
C PRO A 115 1.68 -7.15 6.75
N VAL A 116 1.13 -8.35 6.77
CA VAL A 116 1.73 -9.52 7.42
C VAL A 116 1.77 -10.67 6.43
N GLN A 117 2.77 -11.54 6.57
CA GLN A 117 3.01 -12.67 5.65
C GLN A 117 3.18 -13.96 6.43
N GLY A 118 2.64 -15.05 5.90
CA GLY A 118 2.75 -16.38 6.47
C GLY A 118 2.70 -17.48 5.43
N LEU A 119 2.50 -18.71 5.92
CA LEU A 119 2.38 -19.90 5.09
C LEU A 119 1.12 -20.68 5.49
N GLY A 120 0.21 -20.84 4.53
CA GLY A 120 -0.94 -21.74 4.61
C GLY A 120 -0.59 -23.15 4.13
N PHE A 121 -1.60 -23.98 3.91
CA PHE A 121 -1.41 -25.34 3.41
C PHE A 121 -1.00 -25.36 1.92
N GLY A 122 -1.73 -24.61 1.09
CA GLY A 122 -1.54 -24.52 -0.36
C GLY A 122 -0.41 -23.56 -0.77
N GLY A 123 0.02 -22.65 0.11
CA GLY A 123 1.17 -21.79 -0.19
C GLY A 123 1.23 -20.51 0.63
N PRO A 124 1.88 -19.47 0.10
CA PRO A 124 1.95 -18.16 0.74
C PRO A 124 0.56 -17.60 1.01
N ILE A 125 0.41 -17.03 2.20
CA ILE A 125 -0.76 -16.26 2.63
C ILE A 125 -0.27 -14.92 3.16
N TRP A 126 -1.08 -13.89 3.04
CA TRP A 126 -0.80 -12.57 3.59
C TRP A 126 -2.08 -11.92 4.08
N ALA A 127 -1.94 -10.88 4.90
CA ALA A 127 -3.03 -10.01 5.27
C ALA A 127 -2.58 -8.56 5.37
N ILE A 128 -3.51 -7.63 5.23
CA ILE A 128 -3.33 -6.25 5.65
C ILE A 128 -4.15 -6.01 6.91
N VAL A 129 -3.51 -5.41 7.92
CA VAL A 129 -4.15 -5.14 9.22
C VAL A 129 -4.22 -3.62 9.40
N LEU A 130 -5.44 -3.08 9.54
CA LEU A 130 -5.64 -1.71 9.99
C LEU A 130 -5.60 -1.71 11.52
N LEU A 131 -4.55 -1.11 12.09
CA LEU A 131 -4.32 -1.09 13.53
C LEU A 131 -4.39 0.35 14.04
N ASP A 132 -5.03 0.57 15.20
CA ASP A 132 -4.87 1.82 15.96
C ASP A 132 -3.58 1.74 16.80
N THR A 133 -2.63 2.65 16.58
CA THR A 133 -1.30 2.60 17.20
C THR A 133 -1.29 2.99 18.68
N ASN A 134 -2.35 3.64 19.19
CA ASN A 134 -2.42 4.01 20.61
C ASN A 134 -2.98 2.87 21.46
N THR A 135 -3.95 2.15 20.91
CA THR A 135 -4.68 1.10 21.62
C THR A 135 -4.23 -0.31 21.25
N LEU A 136 -3.52 -0.46 20.12
CA LEU A 136 -3.20 -1.74 19.49
C LEU A 136 -4.46 -2.53 19.07
N GLU A 137 -5.59 -1.85 18.89
CA GLU A 137 -6.83 -2.47 18.43
C GLU A 137 -6.81 -2.71 16.92
N ILE A 138 -7.17 -3.91 16.47
CA ILE A 138 -7.40 -4.21 15.06
C ILE A 138 -8.74 -3.59 14.64
N LYS A 139 -8.68 -2.53 13.84
CA LYS A 139 -9.85 -1.85 13.29
C LYS A 139 -10.45 -2.54 12.07
N ASN A 140 -9.60 -3.20 11.29
CA ASN A 140 -9.99 -3.96 10.11
C ASN A 140 -8.88 -4.94 9.73
N ILE A 141 -9.21 -6.02 9.02
CA ILE A 141 -8.23 -6.97 8.47
C ILE A 141 -8.77 -7.53 7.15
N ALA A 142 -7.88 -7.74 6.18
CA ALA A 142 -8.21 -8.47 4.95
C ALA A 142 -7.13 -9.51 4.65
N PHE A 143 -7.53 -10.76 4.43
CA PHE A 143 -6.63 -11.86 4.09
C PHE A 143 -6.61 -12.12 2.59
N ASP A 144 -5.51 -12.70 2.11
CA ASP A 144 -5.39 -13.19 0.74
C ASP A 144 -4.36 -14.33 0.67
N HIS A 145 -4.34 -15.04 -0.44
CA HIS A 145 -3.50 -16.20 -0.66
C HIS A 145 -3.05 -16.38 -2.09
N PHE A 146 -1.96 -17.14 -2.23
CA PHE A 146 -1.50 -17.55 -3.54
C PHE A 146 -2.29 -18.74 -4.12
N ALA A 147 -2.53 -19.79 -3.32
CA ALA A 147 -3.00 -21.09 -3.85
C ALA A 147 -3.75 -21.96 -2.83
N GLU A 148 -4.40 -21.36 -1.82
CA GLU A 148 -5.31 -22.12 -0.96
C GLU A 148 -6.50 -22.67 -1.77
N SER A 149 -7.02 -23.84 -1.38
CA SER A 149 -8.12 -24.46 -2.12
C SER A 149 -9.45 -23.72 -1.93
N ASP A 150 -10.17 -23.51 -3.03
CA ASP A 150 -11.50 -22.89 -3.07
C ASP A 150 -12.50 -23.60 -2.14
N GLY A 151 -13.19 -22.83 -1.30
CA GLY A 151 -14.16 -23.35 -0.33
C GLY A 151 -13.56 -24.02 0.91
N TYR A 152 -12.22 -24.09 1.01
CA TYR A 152 -11.48 -24.56 2.18
C TYR A 152 -10.57 -23.44 2.68
N GLY A 153 -9.24 -23.54 2.49
CA GLY A 153 -8.30 -22.55 3.01
C GLY A 153 -8.54 -21.13 2.49
N SER A 154 -9.05 -20.99 1.26
CA SER A 154 -9.42 -19.69 0.68
C SER A 154 -10.53 -18.98 1.45
N ALA A 155 -11.34 -19.69 2.24
CA ALA A 155 -12.42 -19.09 3.01
C ALA A 155 -11.93 -18.12 4.10
N MET A 156 -10.61 -18.02 4.35
CA MET A 156 -10.06 -16.99 5.22
C MET A 156 -10.23 -15.57 4.69
N THR A 157 -10.46 -15.40 3.38
CA THR A 157 -10.75 -14.10 2.75
C THR A 157 -12.22 -13.68 2.91
N GLN A 158 -13.01 -14.48 3.62
CA GLN A 158 -14.43 -14.20 3.81
C GLN A 158 -14.64 -13.42 5.12
N PRO A 159 -15.66 -12.53 5.16
CA PRO A 159 -15.97 -11.76 6.36
C PRO A 159 -16.21 -12.62 7.60
N SER A 160 -16.69 -13.86 7.44
CA SER A 160 -16.92 -14.76 8.58
C SER A 160 -15.65 -15.06 9.37
N PHE A 161 -14.48 -15.11 8.71
CA PHE A 161 -13.20 -15.35 9.36
C PHE A 161 -12.51 -14.03 9.73
N GLU A 162 -12.52 -13.05 8.83
CA GLU A 162 -11.92 -11.71 9.05
C GLU A 162 -12.51 -11.00 10.28
N ASN A 163 -13.83 -11.05 10.44
CA ASN A 163 -14.52 -10.36 11.53
C ASN A 163 -14.18 -10.92 12.92
N GLU A 164 -13.64 -12.14 13.02
CA GLU A 164 -13.21 -12.71 14.31
C GLU A 164 -12.00 -11.99 14.91
N PHE A 165 -11.22 -11.26 14.09
CA PHE A 165 -10.05 -10.51 14.54
C PHE A 165 -10.38 -9.04 14.89
N ILE A 166 -11.46 -8.48 14.35
CA ILE A 166 -11.77 -7.06 14.47
C ILE A 166 -12.21 -6.71 15.90
N GLY A 167 -11.70 -5.59 16.42
CA GLY A 167 -11.94 -5.12 17.79
C GLY A 167 -11.04 -5.76 18.84
N SER A 168 -10.20 -6.73 18.47
CA SER A 168 -9.21 -7.31 19.37
C SER A 168 -8.03 -6.37 19.61
N ILE A 169 -7.50 -6.38 20.84
CA ILE A 169 -6.27 -5.66 21.20
C ILE A 169 -5.10 -6.62 21.07
N THR A 170 -4.15 -6.31 20.19
CA THR A 170 -2.99 -7.19 19.94
C THR A 170 -1.94 -7.09 21.04
N ASN A 171 -1.43 -8.25 21.44
CA ASN A 171 -0.27 -8.39 22.31
C ASN A 171 1.01 -8.54 21.45
N LEU A 172 1.99 -7.66 21.66
CA LEU A 172 3.25 -7.66 20.91
C LEU A 172 4.36 -8.49 21.59
N ASP A 173 4.07 -9.10 22.73
CA ASP A 173 4.98 -9.99 23.47
C ASP A 173 4.54 -11.46 23.40
N ASP A 174 3.23 -11.70 23.37
CA ASP A 174 2.63 -13.05 23.32
C ASP A 174 1.63 -13.19 22.16
N ASP A 175 1.19 -14.41 21.87
CA ASP A 175 0.18 -14.69 20.85
C ASP A 175 -1.20 -14.21 21.34
N THR A 176 -1.88 -13.41 20.50
CA THR A 176 -3.23 -12.89 20.78
C THR A 176 -4.29 -13.88 20.32
N PHE A 177 -4.11 -14.44 19.13
CA PHE A 177 -5.10 -15.32 18.50
C PHE A 177 -4.72 -16.79 18.68
N VAL A 178 -5.66 -17.59 19.16
CA VAL A 178 -5.51 -19.04 19.27
C VAL A 178 -6.69 -19.78 18.68
N MET A 179 -6.38 -20.90 18.03
CA MET A 179 -7.43 -21.77 17.50
C MET A 179 -8.19 -22.43 18.65
N GLN A 180 -9.52 -22.40 18.59
CA GLN A 180 -10.41 -23.03 19.58
C GLN A 180 -10.02 -24.49 19.90
N LYS A 181 -9.59 -25.28 18.93
CA LYS A 181 -9.23 -26.70 19.12
C LYS A 181 -7.98 -26.92 20.01
N ASN A 182 -7.20 -25.88 20.30
CA ASN A 182 -5.97 -25.95 21.11
C ASN A 182 -6.19 -25.62 22.61
N LEU A 183 -7.40 -25.88 23.14
CA LEU A 183 -7.85 -25.57 24.51
C LEU A 183 -6.96 -26.11 25.67
N ASP A 184 -5.94 -26.93 25.38
CA ASP A 184 -4.90 -27.29 26.37
C ASP A 184 -4.00 -26.09 26.74
N ARG A 185 -3.91 -25.08 25.87
CA ARG A 185 -3.29 -23.79 26.19
C ARG A 185 -4.35 -22.85 26.75
N ARG A 186 -4.42 -22.76 28.08
CA ARG A 186 -5.09 -21.64 28.74
C ARG A 186 -4.28 -20.38 28.41
N ILE A 187 -4.81 -19.55 27.52
CA ILE A 187 -4.46 -18.14 27.47
C ILE A 187 -5.59 -17.44 28.21
N ASP A 188 -5.32 -16.95 29.42
CA ASP A 188 -6.36 -16.35 30.25
C ASP A 188 -7.00 -15.10 29.59
N ASP A 189 -6.26 -14.44 28.67
CA ASP A 189 -6.65 -13.19 28.00
C ASP A 189 -6.62 -13.25 26.45
N GLY A 190 -6.54 -14.45 25.85
CA GLY A 190 -6.41 -14.62 24.39
C GLY A 190 -7.74 -14.59 23.64
N VAL A 191 -7.71 -14.21 22.37
CA VAL A 191 -8.88 -14.28 21.47
C VAL A 191 -8.93 -15.66 20.82
N ILE A 192 -10.02 -16.39 21.08
CA ILE A 192 -10.27 -17.67 20.46
C ILE A 192 -10.90 -17.43 19.09
N ILE A 193 -10.27 -17.99 18.05
CA ILE A 193 -10.75 -17.93 16.66
C ILE A 193 -11.21 -19.32 16.24
N ASP A 194 -12.37 -19.38 15.60
CA ASP A 194 -12.88 -20.59 15.00
C ASP A 194 -12.09 -20.93 13.73
N GLY A 195 -11.67 -22.19 13.64
CA GLY A 195 -10.98 -22.67 12.45
C GLY A 195 -11.95 -22.84 11.29
N ILE A 196 -11.45 -22.66 10.07
CA ILE A 196 -12.19 -22.97 8.86
C ILE A 196 -12.32 -24.48 8.73
N SER A 197 -13.57 -24.95 8.57
CA SER A 197 -13.87 -26.38 8.45
C SER A 197 -13.12 -27.01 7.28
N GLY A 198 -12.42 -28.12 7.54
CA GLY A 198 -11.60 -28.81 6.54
C GLY A 198 -10.27 -28.13 6.17
N ALA A 199 -9.94 -26.97 6.76
CA ALA A 199 -8.72 -26.21 6.45
C ALA A 199 -7.88 -25.88 7.69
N THR A 200 -7.76 -26.82 8.62
CA THR A 200 -7.08 -26.62 9.92
C THR A 200 -5.65 -26.07 9.79
N MET A 201 -4.86 -26.56 8.82
CA MET A 201 -3.49 -26.09 8.62
C MET A 201 -3.44 -24.61 8.19
N THR A 202 -4.32 -24.22 7.27
CA THR A 202 -4.43 -22.84 6.78
C THR A 202 -4.93 -21.90 7.86
N SER A 203 -5.96 -22.30 8.62
CA SER A 203 -6.45 -21.49 9.75
C SER A 203 -5.36 -21.27 10.80
N ALA A 204 -4.61 -22.31 11.17
CA ALA A 204 -3.49 -22.17 12.10
C ALA A 204 -2.40 -21.24 11.52
N GLY A 205 -2.09 -21.38 10.24
CA GLY A 205 -1.16 -20.51 9.53
C GLY A 205 -1.59 -19.03 9.53
N ALA A 206 -2.88 -18.75 9.34
CA ALA A 206 -3.43 -17.40 9.34
C ALA A 206 -3.34 -16.74 10.74
N MET A 207 -3.73 -17.45 11.79
CA MET A 207 -3.59 -16.94 13.17
C MET A 207 -2.12 -16.70 13.53
N GLN A 208 -1.24 -17.65 13.20
CA GLN A 208 0.20 -17.50 13.42
C GLN A 208 0.78 -16.34 12.63
N MET A 209 0.35 -16.15 11.38
CA MET A 209 0.76 -15.02 10.54
C MET A 209 0.42 -13.69 11.20
N VAL A 210 -0.80 -13.52 11.71
CA VAL A 210 -1.19 -12.25 12.36
C VAL A 210 -0.39 -12.05 13.65
N ASN A 211 -0.32 -13.05 14.52
CA ASN A 211 0.43 -12.98 15.79
C ASN A 211 1.92 -12.63 15.55
N GLN A 212 2.59 -13.38 14.69
CA GLN A 212 4.04 -13.24 14.47
C GLN A 212 4.38 -12.08 13.56
N GLY A 213 3.50 -11.75 12.62
CA GLY A 213 3.63 -10.62 11.70
C GLY A 213 3.55 -9.29 12.43
N LEU A 214 2.56 -9.09 13.30
CA LEU A 214 2.44 -7.86 14.08
C LEU A 214 3.62 -7.66 15.05
N LYS A 215 4.19 -8.74 15.59
CA LYS A 215 5.43 -8.69 16.40
C LYS A 215 6.64 -8.15 15.63
N GLN A 216 6.68 -8.28 14.30
CA GLN A 216 7.77 -7.68 13.49
C GLN A 216 7.74 -6.15 13.51
N TYR A 217 6.61 -5.54 13.87
CA TYR A 217 6.42 -4.09 13.94
C TYR A 217 6.56 -3.54 15.37
N LYS A 218 6.98 -4.36 16.34
CA LYS A 218 6.97 -4.00 17.77
C LYS A 218 7.69 -2.70 18.08
N GLU A 219 8.89 -2.49 17.54
CA GLU A 219 9.69 -1.28 17.77
C GLU A 219 9.09 -0.03 17.10
N TYR A 220 8.21 -0.20 16.12
CA TYR A 220 7.43 0.90 15.54
C TYR A 220 6.16 1.19 16.38
N LEU A 221 5.51 0.16 16.90
CA LEU A 221 4.26 0.25 17.66
C LEU A 221 4.44 0.63 19.14
N ARG A 222 5.67 0.58 19.66
CA ARG A 222 6.01 0.96 21.04
C ARG A 222 7.19 1.94 21.06
N PRO A 223 6.98 3.22 20.66
CA PRO A 223 8.02 4.24 20.75
C PRO A 223 8.29 4.68 22.20
#